data_AF-A0A3D1RFX2-F1
#
_entry.id   AF-A0A3D1RFX2-F1
#
_cell.length_a   1.000
_cell.length_b   1.000
_cell.length_c   1.000
_cell.angle_alpha   90.00
_cell.angle_beta   90.00
_cell.angle_gamma   90.00
#
_symmetry.space_group_name_H-M   'P 1'
#
loop_
_entity.id
_entity.type
_entity.pdbx_description
1 polymer ?
#
loop_
_entity_poly.entity_id
_entity_poly.type
_entity_poly.pdbx_seq_one_letter_code
_entity_poly.pdbx_strand_id
1 'polypeptide(L)'
;MKKYFPIAAISVLLAACGGQDKQPETPAPVDSTNVQTETPVITDAQYFWSADADTAGNIEIRKVRPIPQDSLNYASIIEWMNTQYPEVKLETEKLSGDTLYLKIADSRYLTNRMGSTGPFYYLQEVTYNLTELRDINYIHFNFKEGNHAKPGTYDRSYFISERR
;
A
#
# COMPACT_ATOMS: atom_id res chain seq x y z
N MET A 1 19.45 3.32 -66.12
CA MET A 1 18.74 4.44 -66.78
C MET A 1 17.56 4.87 -65.90
N LYS A 2 17.41 6.18 -65.72
CA LYS A 2 16.18 6.96 -65.41
C LYS A 2 14.92 6.34 -66.08
N LYS A 3 13.64 6.45 -65.65
CA LYS A 3 12.90 7.32 -64.73
C LYS A 3 11.38 6.95 -64.79
N TYR A 4 10.64 7.21 -63.69
CA TYR A 4 9.22 7.64 -63.55
C TYR A 4 7.97 6.71 -63.71
N PHE A 5 7.25 6.55 -62.57
CA PHE A 5 5.82 6.85 -62.24
C PHE A 5 4.71 6.78 -63.32
N PRO A 6 3.48 6.30 -62.98
CA PRO A 6 2.52 7.16 -62.27
C PRO A 6 1.56 6.50 -61.25
N ILE A 7 0.95 7.40 -60.47
CA ILE A 7 -0.09 7.24 -59.44
C ILE A 7 -1.44 6.84 -60.08
N ALA A 8 -2.19 5.96 -59.42
CA ALA A 8 -3.64 5.87 -59.57
C ALA A 8 -4.29 5.64 -58.18
N ALA A 9 -5.11 6.61 -57.77
CA ALA A 9 -6.02 6.53 -56.64
C ALA A 9 -7.32 5.83 -57.06
N ILE A 10 -8.05 5.23 -56.09
CA ILE A 10 -9.53 5.16 -55.95
C ILE A 10 -9.98 3.88 -55.24
N SER A 11 -10.91 4.05 -54.27
CA SER A 11 -12.03 3.16 -53.84
C SER A 11 -12.07 2.97 -52.31
N VAL A 12 -12.93 3.66 -51.56
CA VAL A 12 -14.40 3.48 -51.39
C VAL A 12 -14.75 2.42 -50.33
N LEU A 13 -15.32 2.95 -49.22
CA LEU A 13 -16.38 2.46 -48.33
C LEU A 13 -16.63 0.95 -48.21
N LEU A 14 -16.58 0.47 -46.96
CA LEU A 14 -17.49 -0.58 -46.49
C LEU A 14 -18.12 -0.16 -45.15
N ALA A 15 -19.42 0.10 -45.21
CA ALA A 15 -20.35 0.09 -44.10
C ALA A 15 -20.56 -1.36 -43.64
N ALA A 16 -20.54 -1.61 -42.33
CA ALA A 16 -20.94 -2.88 -41.75
C ALA A 16 -22.40 -2.80 -41.29
N CYS A 17 -23.24 -3.62 -41.92
CA CYS A 17 -24.64 -3.84 -41.54
C CYS A 17 -24.74 -4.71 -40.28
N GLY A 18 -25.81 -4.46 -39.53
CA GLY A 18 -26.18 -5.19 -38.33
C GLY A 18 -26.74 -6.59 -38.57
N GLY A 19 -26.66 -7.40 -37.52
CA GLY A 19 -27.40 -8.65 -37.35
C GLY A 19 -28.39 -8.51 -36.18
N GLN A 20 -29.62 -8.96 -36.40
CA GLN A 20 -30.69 -9.03 -35.42
C GLN A 20 -30.54 -10.27 -34.54
N ASP A 21 -30.81 -10.16 -33.24
CA ASP A 21 -31.25 -11.29 -32.43
C ASP A 21 -32.35 -10.88 -31.42
N LYS A 22 -33.51 -11.46 -31.69
CA LYS A 22 -34.60 -11.94 -30.81
C LYS A 22 -34.96 -11.16 -29.52
N GLN A 23 -36.21 -10.69 -29.54
CA GLN A 23 -37.01 -10.17 -28.44
C GLN A 23 -37.01 -11.06 -27.18
N PRO A 24 -36.76 -10.51 -25.97
CA PRO A 24 -37.13 -11.16 -24.73
C PRO A 24 -38.56 -10.78 -24.33
N GLU A 25 -39.36 -11.79 -24.04
CA GLU A 25 -40.70 -11.69 -23.45
C GLU A 25 -40.59 -11.10 -22.04
N THR A 26 -41.46 -10.13 -21.74
CA THR A 26 -41.63 -9.52 -20.41
C THR A 26 -42.27 -10.52 -19.44
N PRO A 27 -41.70 -10.74 -18.24
CA PRO A 27 -42.46 -11.13 -17.06
C PRO A 27 -42.69 -9.90 -16.17
N ALA A 28 -43.95 -9.69 -15.79
CA ALA A 28 -44.37 -8.73 -14.77
C ALA A 28 -43.79 -9.09 -13.38
N PRO A 29 -43.77 -8.15 -12.42
CA PRO A 29 -42.91 -8.22 -11.24
C PRO A 29 -43.49 -9.15 -10.18
N VAL A 30 -42.63 -9.95 -9.54
CA VAL A 30 -42.96 -10.65 -8.30
C VAL A 30 -41.87 -10.38 -7.28
N ASP A 31 -42.38 -9.96 -6.13
CA ASP A 31 -41.78 -9.43 -4.93
C ASP A 31 -40.87 -10.43 -4.17
N SER A 32 -40.12 -9.86 -3.23
CA SER A 32 -39.42 -10.47 -2.10
C SER A 32 -38.01 -11.02 -2.33
N THR A 33 -37.05 -10.10 -2.10
CA THR A 33 -36.02 -10.23 -1.05
C THR A 33 -35.31 -11.59 -0.96
N ASN A 34 -34.25 -11.75 -1.75
CA ASN A 34 -33.11 -12.55 -1.34
C ASN A 34 -31.89 -11.64 -1.24
N VAL A 35 -31.91 -10.77 -0.24
CA VAL A 35 -30.66 -10.23 0.30
C VAL A 35 -30.00 -11.45 0.92
N GLN A 36 -29.05 -12.05 0.20
CA GLN A 36 -28.06 -12.89 0.82
C GLN A 36 -27.37 -12.00 1.85
N THR A 37 -27.79 -12.14 3.10
CA THR A 37 -27.04 -11.65 4.23
C THR A 37 -25.75 -12.45 4.21
N GLU A 38 -24.77 -11.95 3.45
CA GLU A 38 -23.38 -12.32 3.62
C GLU A 38 -23.09 -12.03 5.09
N THR A 39 -23.12 -13.09 5.89
CA THR A 39 -22.65 -13.03 7.26
C THR A 39 -21.22 -12.53 7.11
N PRO A 40 -20.82 -11.41 7.75
CA PRO A 40 -19.46 -10.92 7.63
C PRO A 40 -18.58 -12.06 8.14
N VAL A 41 -17.86 -12.70 7.23
CA VAL A 41 -16.80 -13.62 7.60
C VAL A 41 -15.82 -12.73 8.34
N ILE A 42 -15.80 -12.84 9.67
CA ILE A 42 -14.78 -12.22 10.49
C ILE A 42 -13.49 -12.94 10.12
N THR A 43 -12.81 -12.41 9.11
CA THR A 43 -11.46 -12.83 8.77
C THR A 43 -10.53 -12.16 9.78
N ASP A 44 -9.65 -12.93 10.40
CA ASP A 44 -8.53 -12.44 11.22
C ASP A 44 -7.45 -11.84 10.30
N ALA A 45 -7.89 -10.97 9.38
CA ALA A 45 -7.05 -10.40 8.34
C ALA A 45 -6.09 -9.38 8.98
N GLN A 46 -4.81 -9.47 8.59
CA GLN A 46 -3.81 -8.45 8.85
C GLN A 46 -4.07 -7.24 7.97
N TYR A 47 -3.79 -6.03 8.47
CA TYR A 47 -4.00 -4.79 7.73
C TYR A 47 -2.71 -3.99 7.57
N PHE A 48 -2.60 -3.28 6.44
CA PHE A 48 -1.65 -2.18 6.35
C PHE A 48 -2.10 -1.03 7.26
N TRP A 49 -1.12 -0.34 7.83
CA TRP A 49 -1.29 0.83 8.68
C TRP A 49 -0.73 2.07 7.96
N SER A 50 -1.36 3.22 8.16
CA SER A 50 -0.92 4.51 7.61
C SER A 50 -1.10 5.62 8.64
N ALA A 51 -0.13 6.54 8.73
CA ALA A 51 -0.24 7.73 9.55
C ALA A 51 -0.86 8.88 8.75
N ASP A 52 -2.14 9.15 8.97
CA ASP A 52 -2.93 10.09 8.18
C ASP A 52 -3.62 11.13 9.06
N ALA A 53 -3.79 12.35 8.52
CA ALA A 53 -4.55 13.41 9.19
C ALA A 53 -6.05 13.06 9.28
N ASP A 54 -6.67 13.32 10.43
CA ASP A 54 -8.12 13.33 10.60
C ASP A 54 -8.74 14.63 10.02
N THR A 55 -10.06 14.78 10.11
CA THR A 55 -10.78 15.98 9.63
C THR A 55 -10.38 17.26 10.36
N ALA A 56 -9.80 17.15 11.56
CA ALA A 56 -9.30 18.27 12.36
C ALA A 56 -7.80 18.54 12.12
N GLY A 57 -7.13 17.75 11.29
CA GLY A 57 -5.70 17.85 11.00
C GLY A 57 -4.78 17.12 11.99
N ASN A 58 -5.32 16.35 12.92
CA ASN A 58 -4.51 15.53 13.83
C ASN A 58 -4.06 14.26 13.11
N ILE A 59 -2.76 13.95 13.17
CA ILE A 59 -2.24 12.73 12.56
C ILE A 59 -2.52 11.54 13.49
N GLU A 60 -3.11 10.48 12.93
CA GLU A 60 -3.39 9.24 13.63
C GLU A 60 -2.95 8.03 12.80
N ILE A 61 -2.52 6.97 13.48
CA ILE A 61 -2.22 5.68 12.85
C ILE A 61 -3.53 4.89 12.66
N ARG A 62 -3.85 4.50 11.43
CA ARG A 62 -5.11 3.81 11.10
C ARG A 62 -4.88 2.60 10.20
N LYS A 63 -5.71 1.57 10.36
CA LYS A 63 -5.79 0.46 9.41
C LYS A 63 -6.39 0.98 8.10
N VAL A 64 -5.73 0.75 6.98
CA VAL A 64 -6.18 1.27 5.67
C VAL A 64 -6.79 0.21 4.77
N ARG A 65 -6.16 -0.97 4.64
CA ARG A 65 -6.64 -2.07 3.81
C ARG A 65 -6.08 -3.42 4.29
N PRO A 66 -6.77 -4.54 4.02
CA PRO A 66 -6.21 -5.86 4.28
C PRO A 66 -4.89 -6.07 3.52
N ILE A 67 -3.96 -6.79 4.15
CA ILE A 67 -2.74 -7.27 3.49
C ILE A 67 -3.14 -8.49 2.65
N PRO A 68 -2.88 -8.48 1.32
CA PRO A 68 -3.09 -9.65 0.48
C PRO A 68 -2.32 -10.87 1.00
N GLN A 69 -2.89 -12.07 0.86
CA GLN A 69 -2.29 -13.30 1.42
C GLN A 69 -0.88 -13.58 0.86
N ASP A 70 -0.65 -13.26 -0.42
CA ASP A 70 0.67 -13.37 -1.08
C ASP A 70 1.70 -12.35 -0.56
N SER A 71 1.23 -11.33 0.17
CA SER A 71 2.02 -10.23 0.74
C SER A 71 2.21 -10.36 2.26
N LEU A 72 1.75 -11.45 2.89
CA LEU A 72 1.90 -11.73 4.33
C LEU A 72 3.34 -12.17 4.70
N ASN A 73 4.33 -11.39 4.28
CA ASN A 73 5.73 -11.57 4.64
C ASN A 73 6.43 -10.21 4.71
N TYR A 74 7.50 -10.11 5.50
CA TYR A 74 8.15 -8.82 5.73
C TYR A 74 8.80 -8.25 4.47
N ALA A 75 9.23 -9.08 3.51
CA ALA A 75 9.89 -8.61 2.30
C ALA A 75 8.89 -7.84 1.41
N SER A 76 7.67 -8.37 1.24
CA SER A 76 6.61 -7.68 0.51
C SER A 76 6.16 -6.38 1.19
N ILE A 77 6.09 -6.36 2.53
CA ILE A 77 5.78 -5.14 3.27
C ILE A 77 6.88 -4.09 3.09
N ILE A 78 8.16 -4.48 3.18
CA ILE A 78 9.31 -3.58 2.96
C ILE A 78 9.32 -3.05 1.54
N GLU A 79 9.07 -3.88 0.53
CA GLU A 79 8.98 -3.46 -0.87
C GLU A 79 7.87 -2.42 -1.06
N TRP A 80 6.70 -2.66 -0.45
CA TRP A 80 5.61 -1.69 -0.46
C TRP A 80 6.01 -0.38 0.23
N MET A 81 6.61 -0.42 1.43
CA MET A 81 7.09 0.78 2.15
C MET A 81 8.11 1.56 1.32
N ASN A 82 9.07 0.87 0.70
CA ASN A 82 10.08 1.49 -0.16
C ASN A 82 9.49 2.12 -1.43
N THR A 83 8.35 1.60 -1.91
CA THR A 83 7.60 2.19 -3.01
C THR A 83 6.87 3.46 -2.58
N GLN A 84 6.30 3.47 -1.36
CA GLN A 84 5.61 4.65 -0.81
C GLN A 84 6.58 5.77 -0.42
N TYR A 85 7.76 5.43 0.13
CA TYR A 85 8.74 6.37 0.67
C TYR A 85 10.13 6.16 0.02
N PRO A 86 10.29 6.48 -1.28
CA PRO A 86 11.52 6.19 -2.01
C PRO A 86 12.76 6.93 -1.48
N GLU A 87 12.57 8.02 -0.73
CA GLU A 87 13.63 8.79 -0.08
C GLU A 87 14.16 8.14 1.21
N VAL A 88 13.41 7.20 1.80
CA VAL A 88 13.77 6.50 3.04
C VAL A 88 13.74 4.99 2.79
N LYS A 89 14.75 4.52 2.07
CA LYS A 89 14.87 3.10 1.73
C LYS A 89 15.24 2.26 2.95
N LEU A 90 14.42 1.25 3.22
CA LEU A 90 14.63 0.17 4.16
C LEU A 90 15.37 -0.98 3.46
N GLU A 91 16.46 -1.43 4.09
CA GLU A 91 17.23 -2.61 3.72
C GLU A 91 17.12 -3.62 4.87
N THR A 92 16.76 -4.88 4.58
CA THR A 92 16.77 -5.94 5.59
C THR A 92 18.20 -6.34 5.92
N GLU A 93 18.58 -6.25 7.20
CA GLU A 93 19.88 -6.76 7.67
C GLU A 93 19.76 -8.23 8.10
N LYS A 94 18.77 -8.54 8.94
CA LYS A 94 18.48 -9.91 9.42
C LYS A 94 17.14 -9.97 10.15
N LEU A 95 16.64 -11.20 10.33
CA LEU A 95 15.61 -11.54 11.31
C LEU A 95 16.27 -12.40 12.39
N SER A 96 16.07 -12.06 13.67
CA SER A 96 16.62 -12.83 14.79
C SER A 96 15.59 -12.91 15.91
N GLY A 97 15.08 -14.12 16.17
CA GLY A 97 13.92 -14.28 17.04
C GLY A 97 12.70 -13.58 16.43
N ASP A 98 12.02 -12.76 17.22
CA ASP A 98 10.87 -11.94 16.83
C ASP A 98 11.26 -10.49 16.46
N THR A 99 12.56 -10.21 16.28
CA THR A 99 13.08 -8.88 15.96
C THR A 99 13.60 -8.82 14.53
N LEU A 100 13.00 -7.94 13.72
CA LEU A 100 13.47 -7.63 12.37
C LEU A 100 14.43 -6.43 12.41
N TYR A 101 15.64 -6.64 11.90
CA TYR A 101 16.69 -5.61 11.85
C TYR A 101 16.70 -4.99 10.46
N LEU A 102 16.45 -3.68 10.42
CA LEU A 102 16.38 -2.88 9.21
C LEU A 102 17.41 -1.77 9.25
N LYS A 103 18.06 -1.55 8.12
CA LYS A 103 18.93 -0.41 7.89
C LYS A 103 18.21 0.62 7.05
N ILE A 104 18.33 1.90 7.43
CA ILE A 104 17.94 3.02 6.57
C ILE A 104 19.21 3.63 5.99
N ALA A 105 19.45 3.40 4.70
CA ALA A 105 20.71 3.74 4.06
C ALA A 105 20.99 5.26 4.03
N ASP A 106 19.93 6.08 3.89
CA ASP A 106 20.01 7.54 3.92
C ASP A 106 18.97 8.11 4.89
N SER A 107 19.39 8.39 6.12
CA SER A 107 18.51 8.99 7.14
C SER A 107 18.32 10.50 6.99
N ARG A 108 18.96 11.18 6.04
CA ARG A 108 18.87 12.65 5.92
C ARG A 108 17.44 13.12 5.68
N TYR A 109 16.64 12.31 4.98
CA TYR A 109 15.23 12.63 4.75
C TYR A 109 14.42 12.51 6.05
N LEU A 110 14.66 11.46 6.84
CA LEU A 110 14.10 11.28 8.18
C LEU A 110 14.55 12.31 9.20
N THR A 111 15.66 13.02 9.01
CA THR A 111 16.07 13.99 10.03
C THR A 111 15.57 15.37 9.70
N ASN A 112 15.86 15.88 8.50
CA ASN A 112 15.74 17.32 8.24
C ASN A 112 14.75 17.67 7.13
N ARG A 113 14.19 16.68 6.41
CA ARG A 113 13.34 16.93 5.22
C ARG A 113 11.88 16.53 5.42
N MET A 114 11.59 15.60 6.33
CA MET A 114 10.24 15.12 6.63
C MET A 114 9.47 16.00 7.64
N GLY A 115 10.07 17.10 8.10
CA GLY A 115 9.53 17.93 9.19
C GLY A 115 9.84 17.36 10.58
N SER A 116 9.40 18.05 11.64
CA SER A 116 9.72 17.66 13.03
C SER A 116 8.93 16.43 13.50
N THR A 117 7.72 16.22 12.98
CA THR A 117 6.82 15.13 13.38
C THR A 117 6.84 13.94 12.42
N GLY A 118 7.13 14.17 11.13
CA GLY A 118 7.17 13.13 10.11
C GLY A 118 8.01 11.91 10.47
N PRO A 119 9.22 12.05 11.05
CA PRO A 119 10.08 10.91 11.36
C PRO A 119 9.48 9.99 12.42
N PHE A 120 8.79 10.57 13.41
CA PHE A 120 8.04 9.79 14.39
C PHE A 120 6.97 8.94 13.71
N TYR A 121 6.16 9.55 12.84
CA TYR A 121 5.08 8.84 12.14
C TYR A 121 5.59 7.82 11.13
N TYR A 122 6.69 8.09 10.45
CA TYR A 122 7.31 7.10 9.56
C TYR A 122 7.79 5.87 10.34
N LEU A 123 8.52 6.06 11.44
CA LEU A 123 8.98 4.94 12.26
C LEU A 123 7.80 4.19 12.89
N GLN A 124 6.74 4.90 13.28
CA GLN A 124 5.49 4.31 13.75
C GLN A 124 4.86 3.44 12.66
N GLU A 125 4.72 3.96 11.45
CA GLU A 125 4.08 3.27 10.33
C GLU A 125 4.86 2.01 9.94
N VAL A 126 6.19 2.10 9.81
CA VAL A 126 7.03 0.92 9.54
C VAL A 126 6.88 -0.11 10.65
N THR A 127 6.91 0.33 11.92
CA THR A 127 6.78 -0.57 13.06
C THR A 127 5.42 -1.26 13.06
N TYR A 128 4.33 -0.52 12.90
CA TYR A 128 2.97 -1.07 12.92
C TYR A 128 2.75 -2.05 11.78
N ASN A 129 3.18 -1.73 10.55
CA ASN A 129 3.02 -2.61 9.40
C ASN A 129 3.77 -3.94 9.57
N LEU A 130 5.03 -3.89 10.00
CA LEU A 130 5.85 -5.10 10.12
C LEU A 130 5.46 -5.95 11.33
N THR A 131 5.02 -5.32 12.42
CA THR A 131 4.50 -6.02 13.61
C THR A 131 3.04 -6.45 13.48
N GLU A 132 2.40 -6.21 12.33
CA GLU A 132 1.12 -6.86 12.01
C GLU A 132 1.34 -8.33 11.63
N LEU A 133 2.56 -8.70 11.21
CA LEU A 133 2.95 -10.08 10.99
C LEU A 133 3.16 -10.77 12.34
N ARG A 134 2.52 -11.92 12.55
CA ARG A 134 2.42 -12.60 13.85
C ARG A 134 3.76 -12.99 14.48
N ASP A 135 4.79 -13.19 13.64
CA ASP A 135 6.11 -13.66 14.07
C ASP A 135 7.13 -12.53 14.28
N ILE A 136 6.69 -11.26 14.20
CA ILE A 136 7.55 -10.08 14.37
C ILE A 136 6.92 -9.15 15.41
N ASN A 137 7.58 -9.00 16.56
CA ASN A 137 7.12 -8.13 17.65
C ASN A 137 7.91 -6.83 17.73
N TYR A 138 9.15 -6.84 17.23
CA TYR A 138 10.09 -5.73 17.37
C TYR A 138 10.76 -5.39 16.04
N ILE A 139 10.95 -4.09 15.81
CA ILE A 139 11.74 -3.59 14.69
C ILE A 139 12.96 -2.86 15.23
N HIS A 140 14.15 -3.30 14.85
CA HIS A 140 15.39 -2.59 15.14
C HIS A 140 15.82 -1.77 13.93
N PHE A 141 15.86 -0.46 14.07
CA PHE A 141 16.33 0.45 13.03
C PHE A 141 17.80 0.83 13.24
N ASN A 142 18.62 0.53 12.25
CA ASN A 142 20.00 0.94 12.14
C ASN A 142 20.13 2.11 11.16
N PHE A 143 20.42 3.30 11.68
CA PHE A 143 20.71 4.48 10.87
C PHE A 143 21.49 5.53 11.66
N LYS A 144 22.04 6.51 10.95
CA LYS A 144 22.71 7.64 11.59
C LYS A 144 21.68 8.54 12.28
N GLU A 145 21.76 8.63 13.62
CA GLU A 145 20.93 9.50 14.44
C GLU A 145 20.95 10.95 13.95
N GLY A 146 19.81 11.62 14.06
CA GLY A 146 19.71 13.06 13.88
C GLY A 146 18.66 13.69 14.80
N ASN A 147 18.36 14.97 14.57
CA ASN A 147 17.63 15.81 15.53
C ASN A 147 16.19 15.36 15.84
N HIS A 148 15.59 14.57 14.96
CA HIS A 148 14.16 14.20 15.03
C HIS A 148 13.91 12.68 14.96
N ALA A 149 14.96 11.86 14.84
CA ALA A 149 14.86 10.42 14.75
C ALA A 149 16.09 9.76 15.38
N LYS A 150 15.85 8.76 16.22
CA LYS A 150 16.89 7.96 16.88
C LYS A 150 16.88 6.53 16.35
N PRO A 151 18.03 5.88 16.16
CA PRO A 151 18.08 4.45 15.90
C PRO A 151 17.73 3.67 17.19
N GLY A 152 17.36 2.41 17.05
CA GLY A 152 17.01 1.57 18.19
C GLY A 152 15.95 0.53 17.90
N THR A 153 15.52 -0.17 18.94
CA THR A 153 14.46 -1.18 18.86
C THR A 153 13.13 -0.58 19.28
N TYR A 154 12.10 -0.79 18.48
CA TYR A 154 10.76 -0.26 18.63
C TYR A 154 9.74 -1.38 18.61
N ASP A 155 8.71 -1.24 19.42
CA ASP A 155 7.46 -1.98 19.36
C ASP A 155 6.29 -0.99 19.27
N ARG A 156 5.06 -1.50 19.21
CA ARG A 156 3.87 -0.63 19.17
C ARG A 156 3.71 0.19 20.45
N SER A 157 4.15 -0.33 21.61
CA SER A 157 3.95 0.34 22.90
C SER A 157 4.75 1.62 23.04
N TYR A 158 5.95 1.68 22.44
CA TYR A 158 6.77 2.89 22.35
C TYR A 158 5.94 4.10 21.86
N PHE A 159 5.28 3.96 20.72
CA PHE A 159 4.53 5.06 20.10
C PHE A 159 3.24 5.44 20.82
N ILE A 160 2.70 4.53 21.64
CA ILE A 160 1.57 4.85 22.53
C ILE A 160 2.05 5.68 23.73
N SER A 161 3.24 5.36 24.26
CA SER A 161 3.80 6.04 25.43
C SER A 161 4.32 7.45 25.13
N GLU A 162 4.91 7.64 23.94
CA GLU A 162 5.51 8.91 23.51
C GLU A 162 4.48 9.92 22.95
N ARG A 163 3.23 9.51 22.71
CA ARG A 163 2.14 10.40 22.28
C ARG A 163 1.52 11.20 23.46
N ARG A 164 2.18 11.25 24.62
CA ARG A 164 1.67 11.87 25.86
C ARG A 164 2.15 13.30 26.04
#